data_AF-A0A848ZL94-F1
#
_entry.id   AF-A0A848ZL94-F1
#
_cell.length_a   1.000
_cell.length_b   1.000
_cell.length_c   1.000
_cell.angle_alpha   90.00
_cell.angle_beta   90.00
_cell.angle_gamma   90.00
#
_symmetry.space_group_name_H-M   'P 1'
#
loop_
_entity.id
_entity.type
_entity.pdbx_description
1 polymer ?
#
loop_
_entity_poly.entity_id
_entity_poly.type
_entity_poly.pdbx_seq_one_letter_code
_entity_poly.pdbx_strand_id
1 'polypeptide(L)'
;MKFTRRDALKGLGGIPLMGAVWWAGAANTVAKKEERTAILEHLNIQPSLPTAVPGIGGEPVRIGIIGFGIRGEQLCRALGFATKEWREEMRLVAEENPKHSALSDFDAQDKLNIKLTGICDV
;
A
#
# COMPACT_ATOMS: atom_id res chain seq x y z
N MET A 1 37.48 -16.84 -11.93
CA MET A 1 38.24 -16.82 -10.67
C MET A 1 38.61 -18.25 -10.31
N LYS A 2 39.90 -18.59 -10.18
CA LYS A 2 40.32 -19.95 -9.79
C LYS A 2 40.31 -20.04 -8.27
N PHE A 3 39.38 -20.82 -7.72
CA PHE A 3 39.32 -21.10 -6.28
C PHE A 3 40.61 -21.82 -5.86
N THR A 4 41.39 -21.22 -4.97
CA THR A 4 42.60 -21.87 -4.43
C THR A 4 42.22 -22.69 -3.20
N ARG A 5 42.93 -23.80 -2.93
CA ARG A 5 42.71 -24.64 -1.72
C ARG A 5 42.72 -23.82 -0.42
N ARG A 6 43.50 -22.74 -0.38
CA ARG A 6 43.56 -21.77 0.73
C ARG A 6 42.27 -20.97 0.89
N ASP A 7 41.61 -20.60 -0.21
CA ASP A 7 40.35 -19.86 -0.18
C ASP A 7 39.18 -20.75 0.25
N ALA A 8 39.22 -22.04 -0.13
CA ALA A 8 38.30 -23.05 0.39
C ALA A 8 38.46 -23.23 1.91
N LEU A 9 39.70 -23.26 2.43
CA LEU A 9 39.96 -23.36 3.86
C LEU A 9 39.47 -22.13 4.64
N LYS A 10 39.65 -20.93 4.07
CA LYS A 10 39.12 -19.67 4.64
C LYS A 10 37.58 -19.63 4.62
N GLY A 11 36.95 -20.14 3.56
CA GLY A 11 35.50 -20.27 3.47
C GLY A 11 34.93 -21.24 4.50
N LEU A 12 35.60 -22.38 4.72
CA LEU A 12 35.19 -23.39 5.70
C LEU A 12 35.16 -22.82 7.13
N GLY A 13 36.08 -21.92 7.47
CA GLY A 13 36.11 -21.23 8.76
C GLY A 13 34.93 -20.28 9.00
N GLY A 14 34.27 -19.80 7.94
CA GLY A 14 33.09 -18.93 8.03
C GLY A 14 31.76 -19.68 8.16
N ILE A 15 31.72 -20.97 7.84
CA ILE A 15 30.50 -21.80 7.88
C ILE A 15 29.88 -21.87 9.28
N PRO A 16 30.63 -22.07 10.39
CA PRO A 16 30.05 -22.13 11.72
C PRO A 16 29.37 -20.82 12.13
N LEU A 17 29.96 -19.67 11.78
CA LEU A 17 29.40 -18.35 12.09
C LEU A 17 28.11 -18.09 11.32
N MET A 18 28.09 -18.37 10.00
CA MET A 18 26.87 -18.22 9.21
C MET A 18 25.77 -19.19 9.66
N GLY A 19 26.13 -20.43 10.02
CA GLY A 19 25.18 -21.41 10.57
C GLY A 19 24.57 -20.95 11.90
N ALA A 20 25.38 -20.40 12.80
CA ALA A 20 24.90 -19.87 14.08
C ALA A 20 23.94 -18.68 13.88
N VAL A 21 24.27 -17.74 12.98
CA VAL A 21 23.40 -16.60 12.66
C VAL A 21 22.08 -17.05 12.04
N TRP A 22 22.13 -18.00 11.09
CA TRP A 22 20.94 -18.56 10.45
C TRP A 22 20.03 -19.26 11.46
N TRP A 23 20.62 -20.08 12.35
CA TRP A 23 19.91 -20.77 13.42
C TRP A 23 19.26 -19.79 14.40
N ALA A 24 20.00 -18.77 14.85
CA ALA A 24 19.46 -17.76 15.75
C ALA A 24 18.31 -16.98 15.13
N GLY A 25 18.41 -16.63 13.84
CA GLY A 25 17.32 -16.00 13.10
C GLY A 25 16.09 -16.91 13.02
N ALA A 26 16.28 -18.18 12.65
CA ALA A 26 15.19 -19.15 12.57
C ALA A 26 14.49 -19.34 13.92
N ALA A 27 15.26 -19.60 14.98
CA ALA A 27 14.75 -19.81 16.34
C ALA A 27 13.94 -18.60 16.84
N ASN A 28 14.42 -17.38 16.62
CA ASN A 28 13.73 -16.17 17.04
C ASN A 28 12.40 -15.96 16.26
N THR A 29 12.38 -16.29 14.96
CA THR A 29 11.13 -16.18 14.17
C THR A 29 10.08 -17.19 14.59
N VAL A 30 10.47 -18.41 14.99
CA VAL A 30 9.55 -19.43 15.49
C VAL A 30 9.02 -19.04 16.86
N ALA A 31 9.90 -18.65 17.80
CA ALA A 31 9.50 -18.22 19.14
C ALA A 31 8.50 -17.05 19.11
N LYS A 32 8.75 -16.02 18.28
CA LYS A 32 7.81 -14.90 18.12
C LYS A 32 6.47 -15.29 17.54
N LYS A 33 6.42 -16.31 16.67
CA LYS A 33 5.15 -16.82 16.14
C LYS A 33 4.37 -17.53 17.23
N GLU A 34 5.03 -18.37 18.04
CA GLU A 34 4.41 -19.08 19.16
C GLU A 34 3.86 -18.13 20.23
N GLU A 35 4.63 -17.11 20.62
CA GLU A 35 4.16 -16.07 21.54
C GLU A 35 2.93 -15.34 20.99
N ARG A 36 2.98 -14.95 19.71
CA ARG A 36 1.85 -14.28 19.05
C ARG A 36 0.61 -15.17 19.03
N THR A 37 0.75 -16.45 18.71
CA THR A 37 -0.39 -17.39 18.72
C THR A 37 -0.94 -17.61 20.12
N ALA A 38 -0.09 -17.75 21.13
CA ALA A 38 -0.50 -17.90 22.52
C ALA A 38 -1.26 -16.67 23.03
N ILE A 39 -0.82 -15.46 22.65
CA ILE A 39 -1.53 -14.21 22.95
C ILE A 39 -2.90 -14.17 22.24
N LEU A 40 -2.97 -14.55 20.96
CA LEU A 40 -4.24 -14.56 20.21
C LEU A 40 -5.25 -15.56 20.77
N GLU A 41 -4.78 -16.74 21.19
CA GLU A 41 -5.59 -17.76 21.88
C GLU A 41 -6.09 -17.27 23.24
N HIS A 42 -5.21 -16.67 24.07
CA HIS A 42 -5.61 -16.10 25.36
C HIS A 42 -6.63 -14.96 25.24
N LEU A 43 -6.50 -14.13 24.20
CA LEU A 43 -7.42 -13.03 23.95
C LEU A 43 -8.71 -13.47 23.25
N ASN A 44 -8.85 -14.77 22.93
CA ASN A 44 -9.97 -15.33 22.17
C ASN A 44 -10.28 -14.54 20.88
N ILE A 45 -9.24 -13.94 20.28
CA ILE A 45 -9.36 -13.21 19.03
C ILE A 45 -9.25 -14.23 17.91
N GLN A 46 -10.41 -14.70 17.44
CA GLN A 46 -10.44 -15.41 16.17
C GLN A 46 -10.10 -14.40 15.07
N PRO A 47 -9.09 -14.65 14.22
CA PRO A 47 -8.84 -13.84 13.05
C PRO A 47 -9.99 -14.04 12.06
N SER A 48 -11.12 -13.39 12.30
CA SER A 48 -12.18 -13.26 11.31
C SER A 48 -11.63 -12.38 10.20
N LEU A 49 -11.58 -12.92 8.98
CA LEU A 49 -11.43 -12.07 7.81
C LEU A 49 -12.54 -11.02 7.87
N PRO A 50 -12.22 -9.71 7.78
CA PRO A 50 -13.25 -8.70 7.78
C PRO A 50 -14.26 -9.06 6.70
N THR A 51 -15.55 -9.04 7.03
CA THR A 51 -16.63 -9.23 6.08
C THR A 51 -16.35 -8.35 4.87
N ALA A 52 -16.26 -8.97 3.68
CA ALA A 52 -16.02 -8.23 2.45
C ALA A 52 -17.01 -7.06 2.40
N VAL A 53 -16.47 -5.83 2.38
CA VAL A 53 -17.29 -4.63 2.31
C VAL A 53 -18.17 -4.77 1.07
N PRO A 54 -19.51 -4.69 1.20
CA PRO A 54 -20.38 -4.85 0.04
C PRO A 54 -19.99 -3.81 -1.02
N GLY A 55 -19.88 -4.25 -2.27
CA GLY A 55 -19.54 -3.38 -3.38
C GLY A 55 -20.52 -2.21 -3.48
N ILE A 56 -20.01 -1.02 -3.79
CA ILE A 56 -20.82 0.19 -3.90
C ILE A 56 -21.72 0.06 -5.14
N GLY A 57 -23.04 -0.02 -4.93
CA GLY A 57 -24.04 -0.18 -5.98
C GLY A 57 -25.33 0.61 -5.71
N GLY A 58 -26.34 0.47 -6.58
CA GLY A 58 -27.63 1.18 -6.48
C GLY A 58 -27.69 2.49 -7.28
N GLU A 59 -28.68 3.34 -6.98
CA GLU A 59 -28.85 4.64 -7.64
C GLU A 59 -27.69 5.59 -7.26
N PRO A 60 -27.04 6.26 -8.23
CA PRO A 60 -25.91 7.14 -7.92
C PRO A 60 -26.32 8.33 -7.05
N VAL A 61 -25.49 8.65 -6.05
CA VAL A 61 -25.69 9.83 -5.22
C VAL A 61 -25.41 11.08 -6.05
N ARG A 62 -26.37 12.00 -6.11
CA ARG A 62 -26.27 13.26 -6.84
C ARG A 62 -25.61 14.33 -5.97
N ILE A 63 -24.46 14.84 -6.40
CA ILE A 63 -23.69 15.84 -5.65
C ILE A 63 -23.59 17.14 -6.47
N GLY A 64 -23.89 18.27 -5.82
CA GLY A 64 -23.61 19.61 -6.32
C GLY A 64 -22.52 20.28 -5.50
N ILE A 65 -21.66 21.07 -6.15
CA ILE A 65 -20.59 21.82 -5.48
C ILE A 65 -20.85 23.32 -5.66
N ILE A 66 -20.79 24.07 -4.57
CA ILE A 66 -20.97 25.53 -4.55
C ILE A 66 -19.69 26.16 -4.00
N GLY A 67 -19.10 27.10 -4.74
CA GLY A 67 -17.81 27.72 -4.49
C GLY A 67 -16.65 26.86 -5.02
N PHE A 68 -16.30 27.04 -6.29
CA PHE A 68 -15.30 26.21 -6.98
C PHE A 68 -13.90 26.84 -6.96
N GLY A 69 -13.39 27.08 -5.74
CA GLY A 69 -12.00 27.49 -5.54
C GLY A 69 -11.03 26.30 -5.41
N ILE A 70 -9.84 26.56 -4.88
CA ILE A 70 -8.77 25.55 -4.69
C ILE A 70 -9.24 24.28 -3.96
N ARG A 71 -10.16 24.42 -3.00
CA ARG A 71 -10.72 23.28 -2.23
C ARG A 71 -11.80 22.54 -3.01
N GLY A 72 -12.55 23.25 -3.85
CA GLY A 72 -13.56 22.64 -4.73
C GLY A 72 -12.90 21.67 -5.70
N GLU A 73 -11.77 22.07 -6.28
CA GLU A 73 -10.97 21.19 -7.14
C GLU A 73 -10.44 19.97 -6.39
N GLN A 74 -9.86 20.15 -5.20
CA GLN A 74 -9.39 19.06 -4.37
C GLN A 74 -10.50 18.08 -3.99
N LEU A 75 -11.70 18.59 -3.68
CA LEU A 75 -12.88 17.77 -3.36
C LEU A 75 -13.37 17.01 -4.59
N CYS A 76 -13.49 17.66 -5.75
CA CYS A 76 -13.81 16.99 -7.01
C CYS A 76 -12.84 15.85 -7.32
N ARG A 77 -11.54 16.08 -7.14
CA ARG A 77 -10.53 15.04 -7.31
C ARG A 77 -10.73 13.88 -6.34
N ALA A 78 -10.98 14.16 -5.06
CA ALA A 78 -11.26 13.10 -4.08
C ALA A 78 -12.54 12.29 -4.40
N LEU A 79 -13.49 12.88 -5.12
CA LEU A 79 -14.70 12.21 -5.60
C LEU A 79 -14.47 11.40 -6.90
N GLY A 80 -13.24 11.36 -7.43
CA GLY A 80 -12.90 10.70 -8.69
C GLY A 80 -13.02 11.58 -9.94
N PHE A 81 -13.29 12.88 -9.78
CA PHE A 81 -13.44 13.85 -10.87
C PHE A 81 -12.22 14.77 -10.97
N ALA A 82 -11.07 14.20 -11.29
CA ALA A 82 -9.86 14.99 -11.56
C ALA A 82 -9.94 15.71 -12.93
N THR A 83 -9.34 16.90 -12.99
CA THR A 83 -9.13 17.69 -14.22
C THR A 83 -8.11 17.00 -15.14
N LYS A 84 -8.13 17.32 -16.44
CA LYS A 84 -7.18 16.71 -17.40
C LYS A 84 -5.78 17.27 -17.19
N GLU A 85 -5.73 18.56 -16.89
CA GLU A 85 -4.55 19.34 -16.58
C GLU A 85 -3.80 18.71 -15.41
N TRP A 86 -4.49 18.43 -14.30
CA TRP A 86 -3.89 17.77 -13.15
C TRP A 86 -3.36 16.37 -13.46
N ARG A 87 -4.07 15.58 -14.28
CA ARG A 87 -3.60 14.23 -14.67
C ARG A 87 -2.30 14.27 -15.47
N GLU A 88 -2.20 15.20 -16.43
CA GLU A 88 -0.96 15.36 -17.20
C GLU A 88 0.20 15.86 -16.33
N GLU A 89 -0.05 16.81 -15.43
CA GLU A 89 0.97 17.27 -14.47
C GLU A 89 1.48 16.13 -13.60
N MET A 90 0.58 15.31 -13.04
CA MET A 90 0.99 14.17 -12.21
C MET A 90 1.72 13.09 -13.01
N ARG A 91 1.39 12.92 -14.30
CA ARG A 91 2.11 12.01 -15.18
C ARG A 91 3.56 12.46 -15.37
N LEU A 92 3.78 13.74 -15.67
CA LEU A 92 5.12 14.31 -15.80
C LEU A 92 5.92 14.19 -14.49
N VAL A 93 5.29 14.48 -13.35
CA VAL A 93 5.94 14.33 -12.03
C VAL A 93 6.29 12.87 -11.73
N ALA A 94 5.46 11.92 -12.13
CA ALA A 94 5.76 10.49 -11.97
C ALA A 94 6.90 10.01 -12.90
N GLU A 95 7.02 10.60 -14.10
CA GLU A 95 8.14 10.35 -15.02
C GLU A 95 9.46 10.90 -14.46
N GLU A 96 9.44 12.09 -13.86
CA GLU A 96 10.62 12.69 -13.21
C GLU A 96 11.00 11.98 -11.91
N ASN A 97 10.01 11.53 -11.13
CA ASN A 97 10.21 10.88 -9.85
C ASN A 97 9.39 9.57 -9.77
N PRO A 98 10.02 8.41 -10.02
CA PRO A 98 9.36 7.10 -9.95
C PRO A 98 8.78 6.72 -8.59
N LYS A 99 9.10 7.45 -7.50
CA LYS A 99 8.51 7.24 -6.17
C LYS A 99 7.20 7.99 -5.97
N HIS A 100 6.80 8.84 -6.90
CA HIS A 100 5.57 9.61 -6.78
C HIS A 100 4.36 8.78 -7.20
N SER A 101 3.52 8.36 -6.24
CA SER A 101 2.41 7.43 -6.47
C SER A 101 1.06 8.10 -6.74
N ALA A 102 0.94 9.43 -6.65
CA ALA A 102 -0.38 10.09 -6.59
C ALA A 102 -1.31 9.77 -7.78
N LEU A 103 -0.77 9.64 -9.01
CA LEU A 103 -1.57 9.28 -10.18
C LEU A 103 -2.03 7.82 -10.11
N SER A 104 -1.12 6.91 -9.76
CA SER A 104 -1.43 5.49 -9.55
C SER A 104 -2.46 5.30 -8.43
N ASP A 105 -2.34 6.07 -7.34
CA ASP A 105 -3.25 6.01 -6.21
C ASP A 105 -4.64 6.52 -6.59
N PHE A 106 -4.71 7.55 -7.44
CA PHE A 106 -5.97 8.08 -7.98
C PHE A 106 -6.65 7.07 -8.92
N ASP A 107 -5.89 6.45 -9.82
CA ASP A 107 -6.43 5.46 -10.78
C ASP A 107 -6.88 4.16 -10.09
N ALA A 108 -6.29 3.82 -8.93
CA ALA A 108 -6.66 2.66 -8.13
C ALA A 108 -7.89 2.88 -7.23
N GLN A 109 -8.47 4.09 -7.21
CA GLN A 109 -9.63 4.37 -6.35
C GLN A 109 -10.88 3.61 -6.81
N ASP A 110 -11.60 3.04 -5.85
CA ASP A 110 -12.89 2.40 -6.09
C ASP A 110 -13.94 3.43 -6.52
N LYS A 111 -14.85 3.00 -7.40
CA LYS A 111 -15.93 3.85 -7.88
C LYS A 111 -16.97 4.09 -6.77
N LEU A 112 -17.07 5.33 -6.29
CA LEU A 112 -17.95 5.74 -5.20
C LEU A 112 -19.47 5.78 -5.52
N ASN A 113 -19.88 5.42 -6.74
CA ASN A 113 -21.27 5.52 -7.22
C ASN A 113 -21.89 6.93 -7.06
N ILE A 114 -21.15 7.96 -7.51
CA ILE A 114 -21.54 9.37 -7.40
C ILE A 114 -21.74 9.96 -8.79
N LYS A 115 -22.69 10.90 -8.90
CA LYS A 115 -22.93 11.72 -10.08
C LYS A 115 -22.87 13.20 -9.71
N LEU A 116 -21.90 13.94 -10.26
CA LEU A 116 -21.91 15.39 -10.16
C LEU A 116 -23.06 15.96 -11.00
N THR A 117 -23.93 16.76 -10.39
CA THR A 117 -25.13 17.32 -11.02
C THR A 117 -25.05 18.81 -11.27
N GLY A 118 -24.15 19.53 -10.58
CA GLY A 118 -24.00 20.96 -10.77
C GLY A 118 -22.76 21.48 -10.07
N ILE A 119 -22.11 22.46 -10.69
CA ILE A 119 -20.99 23.18 -10.12
C ILE A 119 -21.35 24.67 -10.24
N CYS A 120 -21.33 25.37 -9.11
CA CYS A 120 -21.50 26.81 -9.04
C CYS A 120 -20.21 27.39 -8.48
N ASP A 121 -19.60 28.32 -9.20
CA ASP A 121 -18.55 29.17 -8.65
C ASP A 121 -19.19 30.46 -8.13
N VAL A 122 -18.79 30.92 -6.94
CA VAL A 122 -19.43 32.06 -6.24
C VAL A 122 -18.48 33.23 -6.19
#